data_AF-A0A7C1FZ17-F1
#
_entry.id   AF-A0A7C1FZ17-F1
#
_cell.length_a   1.000
_cell.length_b   1.000
_cell.length_c   1.000
_cell.angle_alpha   90.00
_cell.angle_beta   90.00
_cell.angle_gamma   90.00
#
_symmetry.space_group_name_H-M   'P 1'
#
loop_
_entity.id
_entity.type
_entity.pdbx_description
1 polymer ?
#
loop_
_entity_poly.entity_id
_entity_poly.type
_entity_poly.pdbx_seq_one_letter_code
_entity_poly.pdbx_strand_id
1 'polypeptide(L)'
;MDTIVLLVTGFLLGSIPTAQIAAYLLAGIDLRERFPTISGSGVYYAVARWAIVPVGLVDVTKGGLAAYLPYQFGGGAGMAVACGLAAVIGHNWSPWLGFRGGRGLSPFMGMLLVVFPAGVLVLLAALAVGRLVGRTPVLALLGLAVLPGVIIFSGGSDAALRGSIGMLLITVLKRLEANRRKLPRDPALRREVLWRRFWYDRDEEQWPPEVEE
;
A
#
# COMPACT_ATOMS: atom_id res chain seq x y z
N MET A 1 9.24 21.34 15.38
CA MET A 1 9.05 19.94 15.82
C MET A 1 10.16 19.10 15.22
N ASP A 2 10.77 18.20 15.98
CA ASP A 2 11.92 17.43 15.51
C ASP A 2 11.56 16.51 14.34
N THR A 3 12.44 16.42 13.35
CA THR A 3 12.28 15.56 12.16
C THR A 3 11.93 14.12 12.53
N ILE A 4 12.60 13.57 13.56
CA ILE A 4 12.36 12.20 14.03
C ILE A 4 10.92 12.05 14.55
N VAL A 5 10.41 13.04 15.29
CA VAL A 5 9.05 13.03 15.83
C VAL A 5 8.03 13.04 14.70
N LEU A 6 8.23 13.83 13.64
CA LEU A 6 7.36 13.85 12.47
C LEU A 6 7.35 12.49 11.74
N LEU A 7 8.52 11.89 11.53
CA LEU A 7 8.63 10.57 10.87
C LEU A 7 7.96 9.46 11.69
N VAL A 8 8.19 9.44 13.01
CA VAL A 8 7.55 8.47 13.91
C VAL A 8 6.04 8.67 13.93
N THR A 9 5.57 9.92 13.94
CA THR A 9 4.14 10.23 13.89
C THR A 9 3.53 9.74 12.57
N GLY A 10 4.17 10.03 11.43
CA GLY A 10 3.73 9.53 10.12
C GLY A 10 3.66 8.00 10.08
N PHE A 11 4.70 7.33 10.59
CA PHE A 11 4.70 5.87 10.75
C PHE A 11 3.51 5.42 11.58
N LEU A 12 3.33 5.90 12.81
CA LEU A 12 2.25 5.47 13.70
C LEU A 12 0.86 5.71 13.09
N LEU A 13 0.63 6.85 12.46
CA LEU A 13 -0.62 7.16 11.75
C LEU A 13 -0.91 6.15 10.64
N GLY A 14 0.07 5.91 9.77
CA GLY A 14 -0.09 4.96 8.67
C GLY A 14 -0.24 3.52 9.14
N SER A 15 0.33 3.21 10.30
CA SER A 15 0.34 1.85 10.80
C SER A 15 -1.06 1.43 11.35
N ILE A 16 -1.98 2.36 11.65
CA ILE A 16 -3.35 2.07 12.15
C ILE A 16 -4.04 1.00 11.26
N PRO A 17 -4.50 -0.13 11.84
CA PRO A 17 -4.93 -1.30 11.07
C PRO A 17 -6.39 -1.22 10.62
N THR A 18 -6.73 -0.24 9.80
CA THR A 18 -8.10 0.07 9.33
C THR A 18 -8.86 -1.16 8.81
N ALA A 19 -8.20 -1.99 7.98
CA ALA A 19 -8.82 -3.19 7.41
C ALA A 19 -9.18 -4.23 8.48
N GLN A 20 -8.32 -4.42 9.49
CA GLN A 20 -8.58 -5.35 10.59
C GLN A 20 -9.67 -4.81 11.53
N ILE A 21 -9.66 -3.50 11.79
CA ILE A 21 -10.73 -2.84 12.57
C ILE A 21 -12.08 -3.05 11.88
N ALA A 22 -12.16 -2.80 10.57
CA ALA A 22 -13.40 -3.00 9.82
C ALA A 22 -13.84 -4.47 9.81
N ALA A 23 -12.92 -5.42 9.67
CA ALA A 23 -13.26 -6.85 9.71
C ALA A 23 -13.82 -7.29 11.07
N TYR A 24 -13.23 -6.81 12.16
CA TYR A 24 -13.73 -7.09 13.49
C TYR A 24 -15.10 -6.46 13.74
N LEU A 25 -15.28 -5.18 13.37
CA LEU A 25 -16.53 -4.45 13.61
C LEU A 25 -17.71 -4.94 12.76
N LEU A 26 -17.46 -5.37 11.52
CA LEU A 26 -18.52 -5.73 10.57
C LEU A 26 -18.81 -7.24 10.51
N ALA A 27 -17.83 -8.08 10.83
CA ALA A 27 -17.95 -9.54 10.69
C ALA A 27 -17.42 -10.32 11.90
N GLY A 28 -16.81 -9.68 12.90
CA GLY A 28 -16.28 -10.37 14.08
C GLY A 28 -15.07 -11.27 13.79
N ILE A 29 -14.40 -11.11 12.64
CA ILE A 29 -13.31 -11.99 12.21
C ILE A 29 -11.92 -11.35 12.36
N ASP A 30 -10.91 -12.20 12.54
CA ASP A 30 -9.51 -11.85 12.38
C ASP A 30 -9.03 -12.14 10.95
N LEU A 31 -8.69 -11.10 10.18
CA LEU A 31 -8.19 -11.30 8.82
C LEU A 31 -6.83 -12.01 8.81
N ARG A 32 -6.07 -11.99 9.91
CA ARG A 32 -4.74 -12.63 10.00
C ARG A 32 -4.80 -14.14 9.91
N GLU A 33 -5.95 -14.70 10.23
CA GLU A 33 -6.24 -16.13 10.16
C GLU A 33 -6.73 -16.55 8.78
N ARG A 34 -7.36 -15.64 8.04
CA ARG A 34 -8.04 -15.95 6.76
C ARG A 34 -7.26 -15.47 5.53
N PHE A 35 -6.42 -14.44 5.66
CA PHE A 35 -5.73 -13.82 4.52
C PHE A 35 -4.23 -13.66 4.76
N PRO A 36 -3.41 -13.88 3.73
CA PRO A 36 -1.97 -13.67 3.82
C PRO A 36 -1.59 -12.18 3.95
N THR A 37 -2.47 -11.28 3.51
CA THR A 37 -2.24 -9.83 3.46
C THR A 37 -3.45 -9.07 4.00
N ILE A 38 -3.24 -8.29 5.06
CA ILE A 38 -4.31 -7.54 5.74
C ILE A 38 -4.47 -6.19 5.07
N SER A 39 -5.44 -6.10 4.17
CA SER A 39 -5.67 -4.92 3.34
C SER A 39 -7.12 -4.86 2.86
N GLY A 40 -7.47 -3.81 2.12
CA GLY A 40 -8.80 -3.66 1.52
C GLY A 40 -9.24 -4.85 0.67
N SER A 41 -8.31 -5.62 0.06
CA SER A 41 -8.68 -6.85 -0.66
C SER A 41 -9.24 -7.92 0.27
N GLY A 42 -8.63 -8.11 1.46
CA GLY A 42 -9.17 -9.01 2.47
C GLY A 42 -10.55 -8.57 2.94
N VAL A 43 -10.76 -7.27 3.16
CA VAL A 43 -12.09 -6.72 3.48
C VAL A 43 -13.10 -7.00 2.37
N TYR A 44 -12.71 -6.80 1.11
CA TYR A 44 -13.59 -7.02 -0.05
C TYR A 44 -14.04 -8.47 -0.20
N TYR A 45 -13.14 -9.43 0.01
CA TYR A 45 -13.44 -10.86 -0.18
C TYR A 45 -13.96 -11.55 1.09
N ALA A 46 -13.59 -11.10 2.29
CA ALA A 46 -13.90 -11.78 3.56
C ALA A 46 -14.99 -11.12 4.41
N VAL A 47 -15.29 -9.84 4.16
CA VAL A 47 -16.16 -9.04 5.03
C VAL A 47 -17.34 -8.52 4.22
N ALA A 48 -17.10 -7.50 3.38
CA ALA A 48 -18.12 -6.94 2.52
C ALA A 48 -17.47 -6.16 1.37
N ARG A 49 -17.95 -6.38 0.13
CA ARG A 49 -17.41 -5.73 -1.07
C ARG A 49 -17.46 -4.21 -0.99
N TRP A 50 -18.52 -3.64 -0.40
CA TRP A 50 -18.68 -2.19 -0.26
C TRP A 50 -17.72 -1.58 0.77
N ALA A 51 -17.31 -2.34 1.80
CA ALA A 51 -16.48 -1.86 2.89
C ALA A 51 -15.03 -1.54 2.47
N ILE A 52 -14.60 -1.99 1.28
CA ILE A 52 -13.30 -1.60 0.71
C ILE A 52 -13.20 -0.08 0.52
N VAL A 53 -14.31 0.61 0.20
CA VAL A 53 -14.33 2.04 -0.08
C VAL A 53 -14.05 2.86 1.19
N PRO A 54 -14.83 2.76 2.28
CA PRO A 54 -14.55 3.52 3.50
C PRO A 54 -13.18 3.15 4.11
N VAL A 55 -12.77 1.88 4.08
CA VAL A 55 -11.43 1.47 4.53
C VAL A 55 -10.34 2.15 3.69
N GLY A 56 -10.50 2.15 2.36
CA GLY A 56 -9.61 2.82 1.44
C GLY A 56 -9.53 4.32 1.69
N LEU A 57 -10.67 4.99 1.93
CA LEU A 57 -10.73 6.41 2.24
C LEU A 57 -9.99 6.75 3.54
N VAL A 58 -10.18 5.98 4.61
CA VAL A 58 -9.44 6.17 5.87
C VAL A 58 -7.94 5.94 5.65
N ASP A 59 -7.56 4.93 4.87
CA ASP A 59 -6.16 4.66 4.54
C ASP A 59 -5.52 5.76 3.65
N VAL A 60 -6.28 6.38 2.74
CA VAL A 60 -5.85 7.56 2.00
C VAL A 60 -5.69 8.74 2.96
N THR A 61 -6.67 8.99 3.82
CA THR A 61 -6.64 10.11 4.77
C THR A 61 -5.44 10.03 5.70
N LYS A 62 -5.13 8.87 6.29
CA LYS A 62 -3.96 8.77 7.19
C LYS A 62 -2.62 9.04 6.47
N GLY A 63 -2.51 8.63 5.21
CA GLY A 63 -1.33 8.93 4.38
C GLY A 63 -1.23 10.42 4.01
N GLY A 64 -2.36 11.04 3.68
CA GLY A 64 -2.45 12.47 3.41
C GLY A 64 -2.15 13.31 4.65
N LEU A 65 -2.71 12.95 5.81
CA LEU A 65 -2.41 13.61 7.08
C LEU A 65 -0.93 13.51 7.44
N ALA A 66 -0.33 12.33 7.29
CA ALA A 66 1.11 12.15 7.53
C ALA A 66 1.97 13.03 6.60
N ALA A 67 1.58 13.16 5.33
CA ALA A 67 2.30 14.01 4.38
C ALA A 67 2.03 15.51 4.58
N TYR A 68 0.85 15.89 5.07
CA TYR A 68 0.47 17.27 5.29
C TYR A 68 1.08 17.86 6.58
N LEU A 69 1.19 17.05 7.63
CA LEU A 69 1.62 17.48 8.96
C LEU A 69 2.92 18.29 8.98
N PRO A 70 4.00 17.93 8.24
CA PRO A 70 5.23 18.71 8.23
C PRO A 70 5.08 20.18 7.82
N TYR A 71 4.14 20.51 6.93
CA TYR A 71 3.91 21.89 6.51
C TYR A 71 3.42 22.79 7.66
N GLN A 72 2.74 22.21 8.66
CA GLN A 72 2.31 22.95 9.85
C GLN A 72 3.47 23.32 10.78
N PHE A 73 4.65 22.75 10.56
CA PHE A 73 5.85 22.97 11.36
C PHE A 73 7.01 23.54 10.53
N GLY A 74 6.71 24.16 9.38
CA GLY A 74 7.70 24.77 8.49
C GLY A 74 8.50 23.77 7.64
N GLY A 75 8.07 22.50 7.59
CA GLY A 75 8.67 21.49 6.72
C GLY A 75 8.30 21.68 5.25
N GLY A 76 9.25 21.39 4.35
CA GLY A 76 9.02 21.43 2.91
C GLY A 76 8.54 20.10 2.31
N ALA A 77 8.37 20.07 0.99
CA ALA A 77 7.88 18.91 0.24
C ALA A 77 8.72 17.63 0.46
N GLY A 78 10.03 17.76 0.69
CA GLY A 78 10.88 16.61 1.03
C GLY A 78 10.46 15.92 2.34
N MET A 79 10.12 16.71 3.38
CA MET A 79 9.65 16.17 4.66
C MET A 79 8.23 15.61 4.55
N ALA A 80 7.37 16.25 3.76
CA ALA A 80 6.03 15.76 3.44
C ALA A 80 6.09 14.36 2.81
N VAL A 81 6.95 14.18 1.81
CA VAL A 81 7.19 12.87 1.18
C VAL A 81 7.77 11.87 2.17
N ALA A 82 8.76 12.27 2.97
CA ALA A 82 9.37 11.36 3.94
C ALA A 82 8.35 10.86 4.99
N CYS A 83 7.48 11.73 5.50
CA CYS A 83 6.43 11.37 6.45
C CYS A 83 5.30 10.55 5.79
N GLY A 84 4.93 10.87 4.56
CA GLY A 84 4.00 10.07 3.77
C GLY A 84 4.51 8.65 3.50
N LEU A 85 5.79 8.51 3.13
CA LEU A 85 6.43 7.20 2.98
C LEU A 85 6.57 6.48 4.32
N ALA A 86 6.82 7.18 5.43
CA ALA A 86 6.79 6.59 6.77
C ALA A 86 5.41 5.99 7.07
N ALA A 87 4.31 6.67 6.70
CA ALA A 87 2.95 6.14 6.82
C ALA A 87 2.71 4.91 5.93
N VAL A 88 3.24 4.89 4.70
CA VAL A 88 3.21 3.72 3.81
C VAL A 88 3.94 2.54 4.45
N ILE A 89 5.15 2.75 4.96
CA ILE A 89 5.94 1.73 5.66
C ILE A 89 5.16 1.22 6.87
N GLY A 90 4.57 2.14 7.63
CA GLY A 90 3.71 1.81 8.74
C GLY A 90 2.52 0.93 8.39
N HIS A 91 1.80 1.27 7.31
CA HIS A 91 0.69 0.47 6.80
C HIS A 91 1.14 -0.94 6.36
N ASN A 92 2.32 -1.04 5.75
CA ASN A 92 2.86 -2.30 5.22
C ASN A 92 3.41 -3.23 6.33
N TRP A 93 4.07 -2.65 7.32
CA TRP A 93 4.72 -3.33 8.43
C TRP A 93 4.18 -2.85 9.77
N SER A 94 2.85 -2.88 9.86
CA SER A 94 2.09 -2.44 11.03
C SER A 94 2.40 -3.32 12.27
N PRO A 95 2.85 -2.75 13.40
CA PRO A 95 3.16 -3.51 14.62
C PRO A 95 1.94 -4.24 15.20
N TRP A 96 0.74 -3.63 15.17
CA TRP A 96 -0.48 -4.28 15.70
C TRP A 96 -0.95 -5.47 14.84
N LEU A 97 -0.42 -5.61 13.62
CA LEU A 97 -0.69 -6.74 12.73
C LEU A 97 0.46 -7.76 12.70
N GLY A 98 1.41 -7.68 13.64
CA GLY A 98 2.59 -8.53 13.62
C GLY A 98 3.43 -8.34 12.36
N PHE A 99 3.45 -7.12 11.81
CA PHE A 99 4.14 -6.73 10.58
C PHE A 99 3.59 -7.38 9.29
N ARG A 100 2.34 -7.87 9.31
CA ARG A 100 1.65 -8.52 8.18
C ARG A 100 0.63 -7.60 7.49
N GLY A 101 0.99 -6.33 7.26
CA GLY A 101 0.09 -5.32 6.71
C GLY A 101 -0.13 -5.41 5.19
N GLY A 102 -0.57 -4.29 4.60
CA GLY A 102 -0.90 -4.19 3.18
C GLY A 102 0.31 -3.90 2.27
N ARG A 103 0.01 -3.35 1.09
CA ARG A 103 1.01 -2.91 0.09
C ARG A 103 1.17 -1.39 -0.01
N GLY A 104 0.33 -0.63 0.71
CA GLY A 104 0.56 0.80 0.92
C GLY A 104 0.07 1.71 -0.20
N LEU A 105 -0.70 1.18 -1.15
CA LEU A 105 -1.20 1.97 -2.29
C LEU A 105 -2.16 3.09 -1.84
N SER A 106 -3.09 2.80 -0.93
CA SER A 106 -4.02 3.81 -0.39
C SER A 106 -3.32 4.94 0.39
N PRO A 107 -2.47 4.67 1.40
CA PRO A 107 -1.74 5.76 2.07
C PRO A 107 -0.80 6.52 1.12
N PHE A 108 -0.24 5.85 0.11
CA PHE A 108 0.54 6.53 -0.91
C PHE A 108 -0.29 7.48 -1.78
N MET A 109 -1.52 7.09 -2.18
CA MET A 109 -2.46 8.01 -2.83
C MET A 109 -2.76 9.22 -1.93
N GLY A 110 -2.90 9.01 -0.63
CA GLY A 110 -3.00 10.08 0.36
C GLY A 110 -1.84 11.06 0.32
N MET A 111 -0.60 10.56 0.32
CA MET A 111 0.59 11.38 0.17
C MET A 111 0.58 12.14 -1.16
N LEU A 112 0.21 11.49 -2.27
CA LEU A 112 0.13 12.12 -3.59
C LEU A 112 -0.91 13.25 -3.62
N LEU A 113 -2.06 13.15 -2.94
CA LEU A 113 -3.01 14.26 -2.82
C LEU A 113 -2.38 15.53 -2.21
N VAL A 114 -1.31 15.39 -1.45
CA VAL A 114 -0.59 16.53 -0.84
C VAL A 114 0.52 17.04 -1.77
N VAL A 115 1.33 16.15 -2.34
CA VAL A 115 2.58 16.55 -3.02
C VAL A 115 2.49 16.54 -4.55
N PHE A 116 1.57 15.77 -5.13
CA PHE A 116 1.36 15.64 -6.58
C PHE A 116 -0.02 15.01 -6.90
N PRO A 117 -1.13 15.75 -6.81
CA PRO A 117 -2.49 15.20 -6.87
C PRO A 117 -2.79 14.43 -8.17
N ALA A 118 -2.23 14.87 -9.30
CA ALA A 118 -2.40 14.20 -10.60
C ALA A 118 -1.94 12.74 -10.58
N GLY A 119 -0.97 12.39 -9.72
CA GLY A 119 -0.50 11.01 -9.57
C GLY A 119 -1.59 10.05 -9.06
N VAL A 120 -2.58 10.55 -8.31
CA VAL A 120 -3.71 9.74 -7.85
C VAL A 120 -4.54 9.26 -9.04
N LEU A 121 -4.76 10.10 -10.05
CA LEU A 121 -5.51 9.73 -11.25
C LEU A 121 -4.81 8.60 -12.01
N VAL A 122 -3.47 8.62 -12.09
CA VAL A 122 -2.68 7.55 -12.70
C VAL A 122 -2.92 6.22 -11.99
N LEU A 123 -2.86 6.22 -10.64
CA LEU A 123 -3.06 5.00 -9.86
C LEU A 123 -4.50 4.51 -9.90
N LEU A 124 -5.48 5.41 -9.84
CA LEU A 124 -6.90 5.05 -9.97
C LEU A 124 -7.20 4.48 -11.35
N ALA A 125 -6.67 5.07 -12.42
CA ALA A 125 -6.80 4.55 -13.78
C ALA A 125 -6.17 3.15 -13.89
N ALA A 126 -4.97 2.95 -13.35
CA ALA A 126 -4.30 1.66 -13.33
C ALA A 126 -5.10 0.59 -12.55
N LEU A 127 -5.67 0.96 -11.40
CA LEU A 127 -6.55 0.08 -10.62
C LEU A 127 -7.85 -0.25 -11.34
N ALA A 128 -8.49 0.75 -11.96
CA ALA A 128 -9.72 0.58 -12.71
C ALA A 128 -9.51 -0.36 -13.91
N VAL A 129 -8.52 -0.07 -14.76
CA VAL A 129 -8.14 -0.95 -15.88
C VAL A 129 -7.78 -2.34 -15.38
N GLY A 130 -6.94 -2.42 -14.35
CA GLY A 130 -6.55 -3.68 -13.73
C GLY A 130 -7.75 -4.49 -13.22
N ARG A 131 -8.78 -3.83 -12.68
CA ARG A 131 -10.02 -4.49 -12.23
C ARG A 131 -10.84 -5.01 -13.41
N LEU A 132 -10.94 -4.24 -14.49
CA LEU A 132 -11.67 -4.60 -15.70
C LEU A 132 -11.08 -5.83 -16.38
N VAL A 133 -9.74 -5.94 -16.43
CA VAL A 133 -9.04 -7.07 -17.07
C VAL A 133 -8.68 -8.21 -16.11
N GLY A 134 -9.09 -8.12 -14.83
CA GLY A 134 -8.79 -9.15 -13.83
C GLY A 134 -7.30 -9.25 -13.42
N ARG A 135 -6.51 -8.19 -13.63
CA ARG A 135 -5.05 -8.15 -13.36
C ARG A 135 -4.64 -7.00 -12.42
N THR A 136 -5.50 -6.64 -11.45
CA THR A 136 -5.27 -5.49 -10.54
C THR A 136 -3.86 -5.40 -9.94
N PRO A 137 -3.23 -6.48 -9.42
CA PRO A 137 -1.87 -6.40 -8.88
C PRO A 137 -0.81 -6.02 -9.92
N VAL A 138 -0.93 -6.54 -11.15
CA VAL A 138 0.00 -6.23 -12.24
C VAL A 138 -0.12 -4.77 -12.63
N LEU A 139 -1.35 -4.32 -12.92
CA LEU A 139 -1.58 -2.95 -13.38
C LEU A 139 -1.27 -1.92 -12.28
N ALA A 140 -1.52 -2.23 -11.00
CA ALA A 140 -1.10 -1.37 -9.90
C ALA A 140 0.43 -1.18 -9.86
N LEU A 141 1.21 -2.24 -10.09
CA LEU A 141 2.67 -2.14 -10.14
C LEU A 141 3.14 -1.35 -11.37
N LEU A 142 2.51 -1.56 -12.53
CA LEU A 142 2.81 -0.80 -13.74
C LEU A 142 2.46 0.68 -13.58
N GLY A 143 1.33 1.00 -12.93
CA GLY A 143 0.96 2.38 -12.60
C GLY A 143 2.01 3.06 -11.71
N LEU A 144 2.51 2.34 -10.69
CA LEU A 144 3.63 2.83 -9.87
C LEU A 144 4.93 3.00 -10.67
N ALA A 145 5.22 2.10 -11.62
CA ALA A 145 6.41 2.18 -12.46
C ALA A 145 6.35 3.32 -13.49
N VAL A 146 5.16 3.66 -13.98
CA VAL A 146 4.93 4.77 -14.92
C VAL A 146 4.93 6.13 -14.23
N LEU A 147 4.53 6.19 -12.96
CA LEU A 147 4.35 7.43 -12.22
C LEU A 147 5.59 8.36 -12.19
N PRO A 148 6.84 7.88 -11.97
CA PRO A 148 8.03 8.72 -12.09
C PRO A 148 8.14 9.44 -13.43
N GLY A 149 7.83 8.76 -14.53
CA GLY A 149 7.83 9.35 -15.87
C GLY A 149 6.76 10.44 -16.00
N VAL A 150 5.54 10.18 -15.53
CA VAL A 150 4.46 11.19 -15.52
C VAL A 150 4.86 12.44 -14.74
N ILE A 151 5.51 12.27 -13.58
CA ILE A 151 6.01 13.39 -12.76
C ILE A 151 7.04 14.20 -13.55
N ILE A 152 8.00 13.55 -14.22
CA ILE A 152 9.02 14.23 -15.04
C ILE A 152 8.37 15.02 -16.18
N PHE A 153 7.50 14.38 -16.97
CA PHE A 153 6.88 15.02 -18.15
C PHE A 153 5.91 16.15 -17.80
N SER A 154 5.33 16.14 -16.60
CA SER A 154 4.42 17.20 -16.13
C SER A 154 5.12 18.32 -15.36
N GLY A 155 6.45 18.27 -15.21
CA GLY A 155 7.21 19.26 -14.44
C GLY A 155 6.97 19.18 -12.93
N GLY A 156 6.65 18.00 -12.41
CA GLY A 156 6.46 17.77 -10.98
C GLY A 156 7.77 17.91 -10.17
N SER A 157 7.64 18.08 -8.86
CA SER A 157 8.80 18.35 -7.99
C SER A 157 9.73 17.14 -7.81
N ASP A 158 11.02 17.41 -7.55
CA ASP A 158 12.01 16.39 -7.17
C ASP A 158 11.62 15.59 -5.93
N ALA A 159 10.86 16.20 -5.02
CA ALA A 159 10.31 15.51 -3.85
C ALA A 159 9.29 14.44 -4.29
N ALA A 160 8.32 14.81 -5.13
CA ALA A 160 7.33 13.87 -5.65
C ALA A 160 7.98 12.74 -6.46
N LEU A 161 9.00 13.06 -7.28
CA LEU A 161 9.77 12.07 -8.03
C LEU A 161 10.43 11.05 -7.10
N ARG A 162 11.20 11.52 -6.10
CA ARG A 162 11.82 10.65 -5.09
C ARG A 162 10.79 9.83 -4.31
N GLY A 163 9.65 10.44 -3.99
CA GLY A 163 8.52 9.76 -3.35
C GLY A 163 7.97 8.62 -4.17
N SER A 164 7.78 8.81 -5.48
CA SER A 164 7.28 7.78 -6.40
C SER A 164 8.25 6.60 -6.56
N ILE A 165 9.55 6.89 -6.67
CA ILE A 165 10.59 5.85 -6.73
C ILE A 165 10.64 5.10 -5.40
N GLY A 166 10.61 5.81 -4.27
CA GLY A 166 10.58 5.22 -2.94
C GLY A 166 9.40 4.27 -2.74
N MET A 167 8.20 4.68 -3.18
CA MET A 167 7.02 3.81 -3.12
C MET A 167 7.12 2.59 -4.02
N LEU A 168 7.65 2.73 -5.25
CA LEU A 168 7.86 1.59 -6.14
C LEU A 168 8.78 0.56 -5.48
N LEU A 169 9.88 1.01 -4.89
CA LEU A 169 10.80 0.15 -4.14
C LEU A 169 10.12 -0.51 -2.94
N ILE A 170 9.41 0.25 -2.11
CA ILE A 170 8.67 -0.27 -0.95
C ILE A 170 7.68 -1.35 -1.39
N THR A 171 6.95 -1.13 -2.48
CA THR A 171 5.96 -2.07 -3.00
C THR A 171 6.62 -3.36 -3.46
N VAL A 172 7.69 -3.27 -4.26
CA VAL A 172 8.44 -4.45 -4.74
C VAL A 172 9.01 -5.24 -3.57
N LEU A 173 9.67 -4.57 -2.62
CA LEU A 173 10.20 -5.21 -1.42
C LEU A 173 9.09 -5.90 -0.62
N LYS A 174 7.97 -5.21 -0.41
CA LYS A 174 6.85 -5.76 0.35
C LYS A 174 6.21 -6.97 -0.33
N ARG A 175 6.10 -6.95 -1.66
CA ARG A 175 5.61 -8.08 -2.47
C ARG A 175 6.51 -9.30 -2.34
N LEU A 176 7.82 -9.13 -2.52
CA LEU A 176 8.80 -10.22 -2.44
C LEU A 176 8.91 -10.80 -1.03
N GLU A 177 8.82 -9.96 0.00
CA GLU A 177 8.79 -10.35 1.42
C GLU A 177 7.54 -11.15 1.79
N ALA A 178 6.40 -10.84 1.15
CA ALA A 178 5.14 -11.57 1.25
C ALA A 178 4.65 -11.87 2.68
N ASN A 179 4.81 -10.92 3.61
CA ASN A 179 4.38 -11.05 5.01
C ASN A 179 5.02 -12.25 5.71
N ARG A 180 6.35 -12.40 5.56
CA ARG A 180 7.21 -13.41 6.17
C ARG A 180 6.88 -14.86 5.78
N ARG A 181 6.17 -15.06 4.67
CA ARG A 181 5.93 -16.39 4.12
C ARG A 181 7.23 -17.00 3.61
N LYS A 182 7.54 -18.20 4.09
CA LYS A 182 8.78 -18.93 3.76
C LYS A 182 8.81 -19.25 2.27
N LEU A 183 9.99 -19.16 1.68
CA LEU A 183 10.22 -19.59 0.31
C LEU A 183 10.44 -21.10 0.25
N PRO A 184 10.06 -21.77 -0.86
CA PRO A 184 10.42 -23.16 -1.11
C PRO A 184 11.94 -23.40 -1.04
N ARG A 185 12.32 -24.60 -0.59
CA ARG A 185 13.73 -25.03 -0.58
C ARG A 185 14.22 -25.32 -2.00
N ASP A 186 13.38 -25.92 -2.83
CA ASP A 186 13.67 -26.19 -4.23
C ASP A 186 13.89 -24.88 -5.03
N PRO A 187 15.05 -24.71 -5.72
CA PRO A 187 15.35 -23.52 -6.50
C PRO A 187 14.34 -23.21 -7.62
N ALA A 188 13.81 -24.22 -8.30
CA ALA A 188 12.88 -24.01 -9.41
C ALA A 188 11.55 -23.41 -8.90
N LEU A 189 10.95 -24.07 -7.91
CA LEU A 189 9.75 -23.57 -7.24
C LEU A 189 9.98 -22.21 -6.57
N ARG A 190 11.16 -21.96 -5.99
CA ARG A 190 11.48 -20.65 -5.40
C ARG A 190 11.41 -19.52 -6.42
N ARG A 191 12.00 -19.72 -7.60
CA ARG A 191 11.98 -18.72 -8.67
C ARG A 191 10.56 -18.42 -9.13
N GLU A 192 9.73 -19.46 -9.26
CA GLU A 192 8.33 -19.34 -9.62
C GLU A 192 7.53 -18.54 -8.57
N VAL A 193 7.69 -18.85 -7.29
CA VAL A 193 7.04 -18.10 -6.19
C VAL A 193 7.47 -16.63 -6.18
N LEU A 194 8.77 -16.35 -6.38
CA LEU A 194 9.26 -14.96 -6.45
C LEU A 194 8.66 -14.21 -7.65
N TRP A 195 8.54 -14.86 -8.80
CA TRP A 195 7.90 -14.29 -9.99
C TRP A 195 6.42 -13.96 -9.73
N ARG A 196 5.71 -14.88 -9.08
CA ARG A 196 4.30 -14.70 -8.70
C ARG A 196 4.13 -13.58 -7.68
N ARG A 197 5.00 -13.51 -6.67
CA ARG A 197 5.01 -12.41 -5.69
C ARG A 197 5.21 -11.07 -6.36
N PHE A 198 6.17 -10.97 -7.27
CA PHE A 198 6.46 -9.73 -7.98
C PHE A 198 5.26 -9.24 -8.82
N TRP A 199 4.77 -10.08 -9.73
CA TRP A 199 3.73 -9.69 -10.69
C TRP A 199 2.31 -9.73 -10.10
N TYR A 200 1.98 -10.80 -9.40
CA TYR A 200 0.62 -11.13 -8.99
C TYR A 200 0.34 -10.88 -7.51
N ASP A 201 1.35 -10.45 -6.75
CA ASP A 201 1.25 -10.17 -5.31
C ASP A 201 0.77 -11.37 -4.46
N ARG A 202 1.16 -12.58 -4.87
CA ARG A 202 0.72 -13.84 -4.26
C ARG A 202 1.75 -14.95 -4.46
N ASP A 203 1.64 -15.99 -3.65
CA ASP A 203 2.50 -17.17 -3.75
C ASP A 203 1.85 -18.24 -4.65
N GLU A 204 0.52 -18.30 -4.63
CA GLU A 204 -0.30 -19.29 -5.31
C GLU A 204 -0.87 -18.77 -6.63
N GLU A 205 -1.24 -19.69 -7.51
CA GLU A 205 -1.73 -19.36 -8.85
C GLU A 205 -3.19 -18.90 -8.83
N GLN A 206 -4.03 -19.57 -8.04
CA GLN A 206 -5.45 -19.24 -7.90
C GLN A 206 -5.67 -18.06 -6.94
N TRP A 207 -6.63 -17.20 -7.29
CA TRP A 207 -7.10 -16.10 -6.45
C TRP A 207 -8.53 -15.72 -6.85
N PRO A 208 -9.44 -15.47 -5.89
CA PRO A 208 -9.25 -15.48 -4.43
C PRO A 208 -8.90 -16.89 -3.90
N PRO A 209 -8.26 -17.02 -2.72
CA PRO A 209 -8.09 -18.31 -2.08
C PRO A 209 -9.46 -18.96 -1.88
N GLU A 210 -9.54 -20.29 -2.01
CA GLU A 210 -10.75 -21.03 -1.64
C GLU A 210 -11.04 -20.71 -0.17
N VAL A 211 -12.21 -20.12 0.08
CA VAL A 211 -12.68 -19.92 1.44
C VAL A 211 -13.33 -21.24 1.81
N GLU A 212 -12.66 -22.06 2.62
CA GLU A 212 -13.33 -23.18 3.28
C GLU A 212 -14.51 -22.59 4.08
N GLU A 213 -15.72 -23.04 3.74
CA GLU A 213 -16.99 -22.67 4.39
C GLU A 213 -17.08 -23.22 5.82
#